data_AF-A0A6I3BCN0-F1
#
_entry.id   AF-A0A6I3BCN0-F1
#
_cell.length_a   1.000
_cell.length_b   1.000
_cell.length_c   1.000
_cell.angle_alpha   90.00
_cell.angle_beta   90.00
_cell.angle_gamma   90.00
#
_symmetry.space_group_name_H-M   'P 1'
#
loop_
_entity.id
_entity.type
_entity.pdbx_description
1 polymer ?
#
loop_
_entity_poly.entity_id
_entity_poly.type
_entity_poly.pdbx_seq_one_letter_code
_entity_poly.pdbx_strand_id
1 'polypeptide(L)'
;MAATKDSGVQVDLSLTGMSCNACAASIEKGLNKLDGVTAAVNFATESARINFASGATTPSALIDTVASLGYGARLLADTTPEMLDAETNQRVTMLLTRLTVSVVLAIPVVLLSMVANLEFRNWQWFALALSTPVVTWGAWPFHRAALMNLRHRATTMDTLISIGIVAATSWSVWAIIWGDALEMTYRGSAQTMNMGLKKMAGDSSHIYLEVAVAVTVFLLAGRYFEARAKRRAGDALRSLLALGARHATIIKNGEEQTIDAALVRVGDVIVVRPGEIIPTDGVVEQGASALDVSMLTGESVPVDVKPGSVVTGTTINLTGRLIMRATRVGAETTFAQITRLVRDAQTTK
;
A
#
# COMPACT_ATOMS: atom_id res chain seq x y z
N MET A 1 5.44 -3.23 48.81
CA MET A 1 5.72 -4.10 47.65
C MET A 1 5.64 -3.24 46.40
N ALA A 2 6.78 -2.88 45.85
CA ALA A 2 6.86 -2.05 44.64
C ALA A 2 6.45 -2.89 43.43
N ALA A 3 5.49 -2.41 42.66
CA ALA A 3 5.12 -2.99 41.37
C ALA A 3 6.32 -2.82 40.42
N THR A 4 6.94 -3.94 40.05
CA THR A 4 7.87 -4.03 38.92
C THR A 4 7.14 -3.52 37.68
N LYS A 5 7.56 -2.35 37.15
CA LYS A 5 7.25 -1.92 35.79
C LYS A 5 7.76 -3.02 34.86
N ASP A 6 6.83 -3.80 34.32
CA ASP A 6 7.13 -4.75 33.26
C ASP A 6 7.73 -3.94 32.11
N SER A 7 9.01 -4.15 31.83
CA SER A 7 9.73 -3.45 30.75
C SER A 7 9.27 -4.05 29.42
N GLY A 8 8.05 -3.69 28.99
CA GLY A 8 7.52 -4.07 27.70
C GLY A 8 8.32 -3.38 26.60
N VAL A 9 8.89 -4.18 25.70
CA VAL A 9 9.52 -3.70 24.47
C VAL A 9 8.41 -3.58 23.42
N GLN A 10 8.30 -2.40 22.82
CA GLN A 10 7.41 -2.15 21.68
C GLN A 10 8.23 -2.06 20.40
N VAL A 11 7.79 -2.79 19.37
CA VAL A 11 8.37 -2.78 18.03
C VAL A 11 7.27 -2.57 17.01
N ASP A 12 7.46 -1.61 16.11
CA ASP A 12 6.60 -1.40 14.95
C ASP A 12 7.27 -1.99 13.69
N LEU A 13 6.54 -2.80 12.93
CA LEU A 13 6.99 -3.39 11.66
C LEU A 13 6.24 -2.74 10.49
N SER A 14 6.95 -2.49 9.38
CA SER A 14 6.37 -2.26 8.06
C SER A 14 6.21 -3.62 7.36
N LEU A 15 5.01 -3.90 6.88
CA LEU A 15 4.61 -5.16 6.27
C LEU A 15 4.40 -5.01 4.77
N THR A 16 4.71 -6.05 4.00
CA THR A 16 4.53 -6.04 2.53
C THR A 16 3.86 -7.32 2.04
N GLY A 17 3.16 -7.22 0.90
CA GLY A 17 2.48 -8.36 0.28
C GLY A 17 1.06 -8.63 0.79
N MET A 18 0.51 -7.81 1.68
CA MET A 18 -0.90 -7.88 2.06
C MET A 18 -1.82 -7.33 0.97
N SER A 19 -2.95 -8.01 0.75
CA SER A 19 -3.98 -7.63 -0.23
C SER A 19 -5.35 -7.36 0.39
N CYS A 20 -5.60 -7.77 1.63
CA CYS A 20 -6.88 -7.56 2.31
C CYS A 20 -6.75 -7.69 3.84
N ASN A 21 -7.82 -7.35 4.56
CA ASN A 21 -7.90 -7.51 6.02
C ASN A 21 -7.73 -8.96 6.50
N ALA A 22 -8.10 -9.96 5.68
CA ALA A 22 -7.89 -11.36 6.06
C ALA A 22 -6.39 -11.74 6.10
N CYS A 23 -5.57 -11.11 5.25
CA CYS A 23 -4.11 -11.24 5.35
C CYS A 23 -3.59 -10.63 6.67
N ALA A 24 -4.07 -9.43 7.03
CA ALA A 24 -3.71 -8.79 8.29
C ALA A 24 -4.09 -9.66 9.51
N ALA A 25 -5.31 -10.20 9.55
CA ALA A 25 -5.75 -11.10 10.61
C ALA A 25 -4.92 -12.40 10.68
N SER A 26 -4.44 -12.90 9.53
CA SER A 26 -3.57 -14.08 9.48
C SER A 26 -2.18 -13.80 10.05
N ILE A 27 -1.60 -12.64 9.75
CA ILE A 27 -0.34 -12.17 10.33
C ILE A 27 -0.50 -11.94 11.83
N GLU A 28 -1.57 -11.24 12.25
CA GLU A 28 -1.86 -10.96 13.65
C GLU A 28 -1.98 -12.25 14.47
N LYS A 29 -2.77 -13.22 13.98
CA LYS A 29 -2.91 -14.53 14.61
C LYS A 29 -1.60 -15.32 14.62
N GLY A 30 -0.73 -15.14 13.63
CA GLY A 30 0.59 -15.75 13.58
C GLY A 30 1.55 -15.19 14.62
N LEU A 31 1.57 -13.86 14.77
CA LEU A 31 2.40 -13.15 15.75
C LEU A 31 1.91 -13.41 17.19
N ASN A 32 0.60 -13.41 17.42
CA ASN A 32 -0.01 -13.67 18.73
C ASN A 32 0.11 -15.14 19.21
N LYS A 33 0.68 -16.04 18.39
CA LYS A 33 1.04 -17.40 18.83
C LYS A 33 2.39 -17.47 19.53
N LEU A 34 3.21 -16.42 19.42
CA LEU A 34 4.47 -16.35 20.13
C LEU A 34 4.20 -16.03 21.60
N ASP A 35 4.84 -16.77 22.50
CA ASP A 35 4.63 -16.59 23.93
C ASP A 35 5.08 -15.20 24.39
N GLY A 36 4.21 -14.51 25.13
CA GLY A 36 4.49 -13.16 25.63
C GLY A 36 4.43 -12.05 24.57
N VAL A 37 3.85 -12.32 23.39
CA VAL A 37 3.69 -11.34 22.31
C VAL A 37 2.22 -10.91 22.18
N THR A 38 1.99 -9.60 22.13
CA THR A 38 0.70 -9.00 21.76
C THR A 38 0.92 -8.13 20.53
N ALA A 39 0.32 -8.52 19.41
CA ALA A 39 0.42 -7.85 18.12
C ALA A 39 -0.95 -7.36 17.66
N ALA A 40 -0.97 -6.16 17.07
CA ALA A 40 -2.10 -5.60 16.34
C ALA A 40 -1.63 -5.23 14.93
N VAL A 41 -2.34 -5.70 13.91
CA VAL A 41 -1.95 -5.49 12.50
C VAL A 41 -2.96 -4.62 11.79
N ASN A 42 -2.49 -3.59 11.10
CA ASN A 42 -3.33 -2.70 10.32
C ASN A 42 -3.04 -2.82 8.83
N PHE A 43 -4.05 -3.26 8.08
CA PHE A 43 -3.98 -3.40 6.63
C PHE A 43 -3.89 -2.05 5.89
N ALA A 44 -4.55 -1.01 6.39
CA ALA A 44 -4.60 0.28 5.72
C ALA A 44 -3.24 0.99 5.77
N THR A 45 -2.52 0.86 6.88
CA THR A 45 -1.18 1.45 7.08
C THR A 45 -0.04 0.49 6.75
N GLU A 46 -0.35 -0.73 6.31
CA GLU A 46 0.61 -1.80 6.04
C GLU A 46 1.65 -1.94 7.17
N SER A 47 1.18 -1.90 8.42
CA SER A 47 2.02 -1.90 9.60
C SER A 47 1.50 -2.82 10.70
N ALA A 48 2.41 -3.30 11.54
CA ALA A 48 2.08 -4.05 12.75
C ALA A 48 2.74 -3.40 13.95
N ARG A 49 1.99 -3.29 15.06
CA ARG A 49 2.49 -2.86 16.36
C ARG A 49 2.55 -4.08 17.27
N ILE A 50 3.73 -4.37 17.80
CA ILE A 50 3.99 -5.56 18.62
C ILE A 50 4.58 -5.14 19.96
N ASN A 51 3.95 -5.62 21.04
CA ASN A 51 4.41 -5.46 22.41
C ASN A 51 4.82 -6.82 22.96
N PHE A 52 5.99 -6.91 23.60
CA PHE A 52 6.47 -8.14 24.22
C PHE A 52 7.38 -7.87 25.42
N ALA A 53 7.46 -8.80 26.35
CA ALA A 53 8.35 -8.69 27.51
C ALA A 53 9.82 -8.84 27.10
N SER A 54 10.73 -8.07 27.73
CA SER A 54 12.17 -8.19 27.52
C SER A 54 12.66 -9.64 27.66
N GLY A 55 13.20 -10.22 26.58
CA GLY A 55 13.71 -11.59 26.55
C GLY A 55 12.72 -12.66 26.06
N ALA A 56 11.44 -12.33 25.85
CA ALA A 56 10.44 -13.27 25.32
C ALA A 56 10.66 -13.57 23.82
N THR A 57 11.04 -12.55 23.03
CA THR A 57 11.31 -12.70 21.60
C THR A 57 12.30 -11.65 21.09
N THR A 58 12.75 -11.80 19.85
CA THR A 58 13.64 -10.86 19.16
C THR A 58 12.95 -10.27 17.93
N PRO A 59 13.30 -9.04 17.51
CA PRO A 59 12.77 -8.46 16.28
C PRO A 59 12.98 -9.33 15.03
N SER A 60 14.10 -10.05 14.94
CA SER A 60 14.36 -10.99 13.86
C SER A 60 13.37 -12.16 13.86
N ALA A 61 13.05 -12.73 15.02
CA ALA A 61 12.07 -13.82 15.12
C ALA A 61 10.66 -13.37 14.71
N LEU A 62 10.29 -12.11 14.99
CA LEU A 62 9.03 -11.53 14.51
C LEU A 62 9.02 -11.43 12.97
N ILE A 63 10.11 -10.94 12.37
CA ILE A 63 10.25 -10.85 10.91
C ILE A 63 10.21 -12.24 10.27
N ASP A 64 10.93 -13.22 10.82
CA ASP A 64 10.94 -14.60 10.35
C ASP A 64 9.56 -15.26 10.44
N THR A 65 8.80 -14.94 11.51
CA THR A 65 7.41 -15.40 11.64
C THR A 65 6.55 -14.84 10.52
N VAL A 66 6.64 -13.54 10.22
CA VAL A 66 5.91 -12.94 9.09
C VAL A 66 6.34 -13.53 7.74
N ALA A 67 7.64 -13.75 7.56
CA ALA A 67 8.19 -14.38 6.35
C ALA A 67 7.71 -15.83 6.17
N SER A 68 7.59 -16.59 7.26
CA SER A 68 7.06 -17.97 7.25
C SER A 68 5.59 -18.05 6.81
N LEU A 69 4.84 -16.95 7.02
CA LEU A 69 3.46 -16.78 6.56
C LEU A 69 3.37 -16.27 5.12
N GLY A 70 4.51 -15.98 4.48
CA GLY A 70 4.59 -15.59 3.08
C GLY A 70 4.55 -14.08 2.82
N TYR A 71 4.70 -13.26 3.85
CA TYR A 71 4.67 -11.80 3.77
C TYR A 71 6.06 -11.21 4.02
N GLY A 72 6.32 -10.00 3.55
CA GLY A 72 7.53 -9.27 3.92
C GLY A 72 7.33 -8.49 5.21
N ALA A 73 8.38 -8.38 6.01
CA ALA A 73 8.42 -7.49 7.17
C ALA A 73 9.80 -6.84 7.28
N ARG A 74 9.81 -5.57 7.69
CA ARG A 74 11.00 -4.84 8.11
C ARG A 74 10.68 -3.96 9.30
N LEU A 75 11.68 -3.53 10.05
CA LEU A 75 11.47 -2.56 11.13
C LEU A 75 11.00 -1.23 10.54
N LEU A 76 9.98 -0.64 11.16
CA LEU A 76 9.46 0.65 10.72
C LEU A 76 10.51 1.75 10.91
N ALA A 77 11.39 1.63 11.91
CA ALA A 77 12.50 2.55 12.14
C ALA A 77 13.52 2.58 10.98
N ASP A 78 13.72 1.46 10.30
CA ASP A 78 14.62 1.35 9.15
C ASP A 78 13.93 1.74 7.83
N THR A 79 12.66 2.12 7.88
CA THR A 79 11.85 2.43 6.70
C THR A 79 11.82 3.94 6.47
N THR A 80 12.53 4.41 5.45
CA THR A 80 12.43 5.83 5.06
C THR A 80 11.15 6.11 4.27
N PRO A 81 10.60 7.34 4.33
CA PRO A 81 9.44 7.72 3.51
C PRO A 81 9.66 7.49 2.00
N GLU A 82 10.88 7.71 1.53
CA GLU A 82 11.27 7.52 0.12
C GLU A 82 11.19 6.04 -0.30
N MET A 83 11.55 5.12 0.59
CA MET A 83 11.44 3.68 0.34
C MET A 83 9.98 3.24 0.20
N LEU A 84 9.09 3.74 1.06
CA LEU A 84 7.64 3.47 1.00
C LEU A 84 7.03 4.00 -0.31
N ASP A 85 7.49 5.16 -0.76
CA ASP A 85 7.00 5.78 -1.99
C ASP A 85 7.50 5.06 -3.23
N ALA A 86 8.77 4.67 -3.26
CA ALA A 86 9.33 3.85 -4.32
C ALA A 86 8.57 2.52 -4.44
N GLU A 87 8.29 1.86 -3.31
CA GLU A 87 7.56 0.60 -3.26
C GLU A 87 6.10 0.75 -3.74
N THR A 88 5.41 1.79 -3.27
CA THR A 88 4.04 2.12 -3.71
C THR A 88 3.99 2.40 -5.21
N ASN A 89 4.94 3.19 -5.72
CA ASN A 89 5.05 3.52 -7.15
C ASN A 89 5.33 2.28 -7.99
N GLN A 90 6.25 1.41 -7.55
CA GLN A 90 6.54 0.15 -8.22
C GLN A 90 5.31 -0.75 -8.28
N ARG A 91 4.54 -0.85 -7.18
CA ARG A 91 3.31 -1.64 -7.11
C ARG A 91 2.24 -1.13 -8.07
N VAL A 92 2.02 0.20 -8.11
CA VAL A 92 1.07 0.83 -9.03
C VAL A 92 1.47 0.58 -10.48
N THR A 93 2.74 0.79 -10.83
CA THR A 93 3.25 0.56 -12.18
C THR A 93 3.14 -0.91 -12.59
N MET A 94 3.51 -1.84 -11.70
CA MET A 94 3.37 -3.28 -11.92
C MET A 94 1.90 -3.67 -12.20
N LEU A 95 0.95 -3.15 -11.42
CA LEU A 95 -0.47 -3.40 -11.62
C LEU A 95 -0.98 -2.78 -12.92
N LEU A 96 -0.54 -1.57 -13.27
CA LEU A 96 -0.89 -0.92 -14.53
C LEU A 96 -0.39 -1.73 -15.73
N THR A 97 0.87 -2.15 -15.75
CA THR A 97 1.43 -2.97 -16.83
C THR A 97 0.65 -4.28 -16.98
N ARG A 98 0.36 -4.97 -15.87
CA ARG A 98 -0.44 -6.21 -15.88
C ARG A 98 -1.86 -5.97 -16.39
N LEU A 99 -2.50 -4.90 -15.94
CA LEU A 99 -3.84 -4.52 -16.36
C LEU A 99 -3.86 -4.21 -17.86
N THR A 100 -2.97 -3.36 -18.36
CA THR A 100 -2.92 -2.97 -19.77
C THR A 100 -2.71 -4.18 -20.68
N VAL A 101 -1.71 -5.03 -20.38
CA VAL A 101 -1.46 -6.25 -21.17
C VAL A 101 -2.66 -7.18 -21.11
N SER A 102 -3.25 -7.39 -19.93
CA SER A 102 -4.41 -8.27 -19.77
C SER A 102 -5.65 -7.76 -20.50
N VAL A 103 -5.91 -6.45 -20.49
CA VAL A 103 -7.01 -5.81 -21.22
C VAL A 103 -6.83 -5.98 -22.72
N VAL A 104 -5.63 -5.70 -23.24
CA VAL A 104 -5.34 -5.82 -24.68
C VAL A 104 -5.57 -7.24 -25.18
N LEU A 105 -5.20 -8.25 -24.39
CA LEU A 105 -5.41 -9.66 -24.75
C LEU A 105 -6.85 -10.14 -24.49
N ALA A 106 -7.53 -9.61 -23.47
CA ALA A 106 -8.89 -10.01 -23.11
C ALA A 106 -9.94 -9.44 -24.07
N ILE A 107 -9.74 -8.24 -24.62
CA ILE A 107 -10.72 -7.59 -25.52
C ILE A 107 -11.05 -8.50 -26.73
N PRO A 108 -10.07 -9.01 -27.50
CA PRO A 108 -10.38 -9.92 -28.61
C PRO A 108 -11.09 -11.20 -28.15
N VAL A 109 -10.72 -11.77 -27.00
CA VAL A 109 -11.35 -12.99 -26.46
C VAL A 109 -12.83 -12.74 -26.16
N VAL A 110 -13.14 -11.64 -25.48
CA VAL A 110 -14.53 -11.26 -25.15
C VAL A 110 -15.33 -10.95 -26.41
N LEU A 111 -14.75 -10.21 -27.36
CA LEU A 111 -15.42 -9.89 -28.62
C LEU A 111 -15.73 -11.13 -29.45
N LEU A 112 -14.79 -12.07 -29.57
CA LEU A 112 -15.00 -13.34 -30.26
C LEU A 112 -16.06 -14.20 -29.58
N SER A 113 -16.17 -14.13 -28.25
CA SER A 113 -17.11 -14.95 -27.48
C SER A 113 -18.52 -14.34 -27.41
N MET A 114 -18.66 -13.01 -27.55
CA MET A 114 -19.95 -12.31 -27.47
C MET A 114 -20.55 -11.96 -28.83
N VAL A 115 -19.73 -11.77 -29.86
CA VAL A 115 -20.19 -11.33 -31.19
C VAL A 115 -20.13 -12.50 -32.16
N ALA A 116 -21.26 -13.16 -32.38
CA ALA A 116 -21.36 -14.34 -33.24
C ALA A 116 -20.86 -14.11 -34.68
N ASN A 117 -20.92 -12.87 -35.18
CA ASN A 117 -20.45 -12.51 -36.52
C ASN A 117 -18.91 -12.45 -36.66
N LEU A 118 -18.17 -12.44 -35.54
CA LEU A 118 -16.71 -12.43 -35.53
C LEU A 118 -16.12 -13.83 -35.35
N GLU A 119 -16.93 -14.81 -34.99
CA GLU A 119 -16.51 -16.21 -34.89
C GLU A 119 -15.97 -16.66 -36.25
N PHE A 120 -14.82 -17.33 -36.28
CA PHE A 120 -14.25 -17.99 -37.46
C PHE A 120 -13.83 -19.41 -37.18
N ARG A 121 -13.60 -20.22 -38.21
CA ARG A 121 -13.27 -21.64 -38.01
C ARG A 121 -12.07 -21.75 -37.05
N ASN A 122 -12.24 -22.51 -35.97
CA ASN A 122 -11.24 -22.74 -34.92
C ASN A 122 -10.87 -21.50 -34.08
N TRP A 123 -11.74 -20.49 -33.98
CA TRP A 123 -11.53 -19.30 -33.15
C TRP A 123 -11.27 -19.63 -31.67
N GLN A 124 -11.76 -20.78 -31.19
CA GLN A 124 -11.57 -21.28 -29.82
C GLN A 124 -10.09 -21.43 -29.46
N TRP A 125 -9.26 -21.87 -30.42
CA TRP A 125 -7.81 -21.97 -30.24
C TRP A 125 -7.13 -20.62 -30.13
N PHE A 126 -7.61 -19.62 -30.89
CA PHE A 126 -7.15 -18.24 -30.76
C PHE A 126 -7.55 -17.64 -29.41
N ALA A 127 -8.79 -17.88 -28.97
CA ALA A 127 -9.26 -17.46 -27.65
C ALA A 127 -8.44 -18.11 -26.53
N LEU A 128 -8.09 -19.40 -26.65
CA LEU A 128 -7.23 -20.10 -25.70
C LEU A 128 -5.82 -19.51 -25.67
N ALA A 129 -5.22 -19.27 -26.84
CA ALA A 129 -3.89 -18.69 -26.94
C ALA A 129 -3.81 -17.28 -26.31
N LEU A 130 -4.81 -16.44 -26.56
CA LEU A 130 -4.86 -15.08 -26.01
C LEU A 130 -5.23 -15.04 -24.51
N SER A 131 -6.09 -15.96 -24.06
CA SER A 131 -6.46 -16.06 -22.64
C SER A 131 -5.34 -16.62 -21.78
N THR A 132 -4.47 -17.48 -22.33
CA THR A 132 -3.40 -18.17 -21.57
C THR A 132 -2.49 -17.20 -20.81
N PRO A 133 -1.90 -16.15 -21.41
CA PRO A 133 -1.10 -15.17 -20.67
C PRO A 133 -1.90 -14.40 -19.61
N VAL A 134 -3.19 -14.16 -19.84
CA VAL A 134 -4.06 -13.45 -18.91
C VAL A 134 -4.32 -14.30 -17.66
N VAL A 135 -4.76 -15.55 -17.84
CA VAL A 135 -5.10 -16.46 -16.74
C VAL A 135 -3.88 -17.03 -16.02
N THR A 136 -2.70 -16.99 -16.64
CA THR A 136 -1.45 -17.43 -15.98
C THR A 136 -0.69 -16.26 -15.40
N TRP A 137 -0.07 -15.42 -16.22
CA TRP A 137 0.77 -14.31 -15.78
C TRP A 137 -0.05 -13.16 -15.18
N GLY A 138 -1.16 -12.78 -15.82
CA GLY A 138 -2.06 -11.72 -15.35
C GLY A 138 -2.66 -12.07 -13.98
N ALA A 139 -3.24 -13.27 -13.87
CA ALA A 139 -3.89 -13.76 -12.65
C ALA A 139 -2.93 -14.36 -11.60
N TRP A 140 -1.63 -14.51 -11.91
CA TRP A 140 -0.62 -15.05 -11.00
C TRP A 140 -0.67 -14.52 -9.55
N PRO A 141 -0.89 -13.21 -9.29
CA PRO A 141 -0.93 -12.69 -7.93
C PRO A 141 -2.08 -13.28 -7.11
N PHE A 142 -3.22 -13.56 -7.76
CA PHE A 142 -4.38 -14.18 -7.12
C PHE A 142 -4.13 -15.66 -6.85
N HIS A 143 -3.55 -16.39 -7.80
CA HIS A 143 -3.18 -17.80 -7.62
C HIS A 143 -2.14 -17.98 -6.50
N ARG A 144 -1.09 -17.14 -6.49
CA ARG A 144 -0.07 -17.15 -5.43
C ARG A 144 -0.71 -16.89 -4.06
N ALA A 145 -1.56 -15.87 -3.95
CA ALA A 145 -2.23 -15.55 -2.69
C ALA A 145 -3.17 -16.68 -2.24
N ALA A 146 -3.93 -17.29 -3.17
CA ALA A 146 -4.77 -18.44 -2.87
C ALA A 146 -3.96 -19.63 -2.36
N LEU A 147 -2.83 -19.95 -3.00
CA LEU A 147 -1.96 -21.05 -2.62
C LEU A 147 -1.30 -20.84 -1.25
N MET A 148 -0.87 -19.61 -0.96
CA MET A 148 -0.34 -19.24 0.35
C MET A 148 -1.40 -19.41 1.45
N ASN A 149 -2.59 -18.88 1.23
CA ASN A 149 -3.70 -19.00 2.19
C ASN A 149 -4.12 -20.46 2.42
N LEU A 150 -4.10 -21.29 1.37
CA LEU A 150 -4.40 -22.72 1.45
C LEU A 150 -3.44 -23.46 2.40
N ARG A 151 -2.14 -23.16 2.33
CA ARG A 151 -1.11 -23.74 3.23
C ARG A 151 -1.41 -23.47 4.70
N HIS A 152 -2.03 -22.32 5.00
CA HIS A 152 -2.36 -21.89 6.35
C HIS A 152 -3.82 -22.16 6.73
N ARG A 153 -4.56 -22.94 5.91
CA ARG A 153 -5.99 -23.27 6.10
C ARG A 153 -6.87 -22.02 6.24
N ALA A 154 -6.51 -20.95 5.54
CA ALA A 154 -7.29 -19.72 5.44
C ALA A 154 -7.92 -19.60 4.04
N THR A 155 -9.08 -18.95 3.97
CA THR A 155 -9.77 -18.67 2.70
C THR A 155 -10.00 -17.17 2.57
N THR A 156 -9.69 -16.62 1.41
CA THR A 156 -9.84 -15.18 1.12
C THR A 156 -10.55 -14.98 -0.22
N MET A 157 -10.83 -13.72 -0.58
CA MET A 157 -11.38 -13.36 -1.89
C MET A 157 -10.53 -13.96 -3.03
N ASP A 158 -9.21 -13.95 -2.86
CA ASP A 158 -8.25 -14.48 -3.84
C ASP A 158 -8.42 -15.99 -4.05
N THR A 159 -8.84 -16.74 -3.03
CA THR A 159 -9.12 -18.18 -3.12
C THR A 159 -10.30 -18.45 -4.07
N LEU A 160 -11.42 -17.74 -3.89
CA LEU A 160 -12.61 -17.91 -4.73
C LEU A 160 -12.30 -17.55 -6.19
N ILE A 161 -11.60 -16.43 -6.40
CA ILE A 161 -11.17 -15.96 -7.72
C ILE A 161 -10.30 -17.00 -8.40
N SER A 162 -9.26 -17.48 -7.71
CA SER A 162 -8.30 -18.44 -8.24
C SER A 162 -8.99 -19.74 -8.67
N ILE A 163 -9.92 -20.26 -7.84
CA ILE A 163 -10.68 -21.46 -8.16
C ILE A 163 -11.57 -21.23 -9.38
N GLY A 164 -12.27 -20.09 -9.46
CA GLY A 164 -13.13 -19.75 -10.59
C GLY A 164 -12.38 -19.67 -11.92
N ILE A 165 -11.21 -19.00 -11.94
CA ILE A 165 -10.36 -18.92 -13.13
C ILE A 165 -9.88 -20.31 -13.55
N VAL A 166 -9.35 -21.10 -12.61
CA VAL A 166 -8.86 -22.46 -12.89
C VAL A 166 -9.98 -23.35 -13.40
N ALA A 167 -11.17 -23.31 -12.79
CA ALA A 167 -12.32 -24.12 -13.20
C ALA A 167 -12.79 -23.75 -14.62
N ALA A 168 -12.96 -22.45 -14.90
CA ALA A 168 -13.38 -21.96 -16.21
C ALA A 168 -12.36 -22.31 -17.31
N THR A 169 -11.07 -22.11 -17.05
CA THR A 169 -10.00 -22.46 -18.00
C THR A 169 -9.90 -23.97 -18.20
N SER A 170 -9.93 -24.77 -17.13
CA SER A 170 -9.82 -26.23 -17.23
C SER A 170 -10.99 -26.85 -17.99
N TRP A 171 -12.22 -26.37 -17.72
CA TRP A 171 -13.39 -26.78 -18.48
C TRP A 171 -13.27 -26.40 -19.96
N SER A 172 -12.86 -25.17 -20.24
CA SER A 172 -12.72 -24.70 -21.62
C SER A 172 -11.68 -25.50 -22.41
N VAL A 173 -10.54 -25.82 -21.78
CA VAL A 173 -9.51 -26.69 -22.38
C VAL A 173 -10.05 -28.09 -22.62
N TRP A 174 -10.76 -28.67 -21.66
CA TRP A 174 -11.38 -29.98 -21.83
C TRP A 174 -12.39 -29.97 -22.99
N ALA A 175 -13.26 -28.96 -23.06
CA ALA A 175 -14.26 -28.80 -24.12
C ALA A 175 -13.61 -28.62 -25.50
N ILE A 176 -12.46 -27.95 -25.61
CA ILE A 176 -11.75 -27.75 -26.88
C ILE A 176 -11.05 -29.05 -27.34
N ILE A 177 -10.47 -29.82 -26.43
CA ILE A 177 -9.66 -31.00 -26.79
C ILE A 177 -10.49 -32.27 -26.95
N TRP A 178 -11.46 -32.48 -26.04
CA TRP A 178 -12.24 -33.72 -25.95
C TRP A 178 -13.74 -33.53 -26.17
N GLY A 179 -14.23 -32.29 -26.17
CA GLY A 179 -15.65 -32.00 -26.39
C GLY A 179 -15.96 -31.58 -27.81
N ASP A 180 -17.25 -31.35 -28.06
CA ASP A 180 -17.78 -30.96 -29.37
C ASP A 180 -17.70 -29.44 -29.61
N ALA A 181 -16.90 -28.72 -28.81
CA ALA A 181 -16.77 -27.27 -28.92
C ALA A 181 -16.21 -26.84 -30.29
N LEU A 182 -15.41 -27.71 -30.95
CA LEU A 182 -14.91 -27.51 -32.30
C LEU A 182 -15.95 -27.87 -33.38
N GLU A 183 -16.92 -28.72 -33.07
CA GLU A 183 -18.02 -29.10 -33.96
C GLU A 183 -19.17 -28.08 -33.94
N MET A 184 -19.07 -27.01 -33.13
CA MET A 184 -19.87 -25.81 -33.30
C MET A 184 -19.62 -25.23 -34.70
N THR A 185 -20.43 -25.69 -35.63
CA THR A 185 -20.57 -25.18 -36.99
C THR A 185 -20.59 -23.66 -36.94
N TYR A 186 -19.61 -23.03 -37.58
CA TYR A 186 -19.51 -21.58 -37.79
C TYR A 186 -20.90 -21.01 -38.10
N ARG A 187 -21.46 -20.23 -37.17
CA ARG A 187 -22.84 -19.69 -37.24
C ARG A 187 -23.07 -18.76 -38.43
N GLY A 188 -22.03 -18.26 -39.08
CA GLY A 188 -22.11 -17.39 -40.25
C GLY A 188 -22.26 -18.09 -41.60
N SER A 189 -22.39 -19.43 -41.65
CA SER A 189 -22.72 -20.12 -42.91
C SER A 189 -24.24 -20.10 -43.16
N ALA A 190 -24.65 -19.82 -44.40
CA ALA A 190 -26.05 -19.78 -44.84
C ALA A 190 -26.86 -21.07 -44.53
N GLN A 191 -26.16 -22.15 -44.16
CA GLN A 191 -26.73 -23.45 -43.80
C GLN A 191 -27.30 -23.51 -42.36
N THR A 192 -27.06 -22.49 -41.52
CA THR A 192 -27.53 -22.46 -40.11
C THR A 192 -29.03 -22.15 -39.97
N MET A 193 -29.67 -21.53 -40.97
CA MET A 193 -31.09 -21.15 -40.90
C MET A 193 -32.07 -22.35 -40.89
N ASN A 194 -31.64 -23.54 -41.33
CA ASN A 194 -32.50 -24.74 -41.32
C ASN A 194 -32.33 -25.64 -40.07
N MET A 195 -31.47 -25.27 -39.12
CA MET A 195 -31.17 -26.09 -37.94
C MET A 195 -31.66 -25.48 -36.61
N GLY A 196 -32.57 -24.49 -36.70
CA GLY A 196 -33.07 -23.72 -35.57
C GLY A 196 -33.86 -24.50 -34.51
N LEU A 197 -34.24 -25.76 -34.76
CA LEU A 197 -35.03 -26.56 -33.83
C LEU A 197 -34.27 -27.71 -33.14
N LYS A 198 -33.11 -28.15 -33.67
CA LYS A 198 -32.41 -29.35 -33.14
C LYS A 198 -31.36 -29.03 -32.07
N LYS A 199 -30.97 -27.76 -31.93
CA LYS A 199 -29.96 -27.26 -30.96
C LYS A 199 -30.56 -26.61 -29.70
N MET A 200 -31.86 -26.80 -29.42
CA MET A 200 -32.47 -26.52 -28.11
C MET A 200 -32.31 -27.68 -27.11
N ALA A 201 -31.77 -28.82 -27.55
CA ALA A 201 -31.44 -29.94 -26.68
C ALA A 201 -29.96 -29.90 -26.29
N GLY A 202 -29.63 -29.03 -25.31
CA GLY A 202 -28.61 -29.22 -24.25
C GLY A 202 -27.17 -29.67 -24.50
N ASP A 203 -26.72 -30.01 -25.72
CA ASP A 203 -25.56 -30.92 -25.87
C ASP A 203 -24.29 -30.31 -26.48
N SER A 204 -24.19 -28.99 -26.63
CA SER A 204 -22.96 -28.36 -27.12
C SER A 204 -22.11 -27.81 -25.98
N SER A 205 -20.87 -28.31 -25.85
CA SER A 205 -19.92 -27.88 -24.83
C SER A 205 -19.55 -26.40 -24.98
N HIS A 206 -20.05 -25.54 -24.10
CA HIS A 206 -19.69 -24.13 -24.06
C HIS A 206 -18.28 -23.92 -23.46
N ILE A 207 -17.52 -22.99 -24.03
CA ILE A 207 -16.26 -22.49 -23.46
C ILE A 207 -16.54 -21.27 -22.59
N TYR A 208 -15.72 -21.06 -21.57
CA TYR A 208 -15.84 -19.98 -20.57
C TYR A 208 -14.55 -19.17 -20.43
N LEU A 209 -13.75 -19.10 -21.51
CA LEU A 209 -12.48 -18.37 -21.51
C LEU A 209 -12.71 -16.87 -21.31
N GLU A 210 -13.81 -16.33 -21.84
CA GLU A 210 -14.27 -14.95 -21.65
C GLU A 210 -14.52 -14.63 -20.17
N VAL A 211 -15.09 -15.56 -19.41
CA VAL A 211 -15.31 -15.39 -17.97
C VAL A 211 -13.97 -15.32 -17.24
N ALA A 212 -13.05 -16.24 -17.54
CA ALA A 212 -11.73 -16.28 -16.90
C ALA A 212 -10.92 -15.00 -17.14
N VAL A 213 -10.89 -14.49 -18.38
CA VAL A 213 -10.16 -13.26 -18.72
C VAL A 213 -10.86 -12.01 -18.18
N ALA A 214 -12.19 -11.93 -18.28
CA ALA A 214 -12.95 -10.76 -17.83
C ALA A 214 -12.82 -10.58 -16.32
N VAL A 215 -13.03 -11.65 -15.54
CA VAL A 215 -12.85 -11.63 -14.08
C VAL A 215 -11.44 -11.17 -13.70
N THR A 216 -10.41 -11.72 -14.36
CA THR A 216 -9.01 -11.33 -14.14
C THR A 216 -8.80 -9.84 -14.37
N VAL A 217 -9.31 -9.30 -15.49
CA VAL A 217 -9.19 -7.88 -15.84
C VAL A 217 -9.90 -6.99 -14.84
N PHE A 218 -11.15 -7.30 -14.48
CA PHE A 218 -11.91 -6.50 -13.51
C PHE A 218 -11.24 -6.45 -12.14
N LEU A 219 -10.65 -7.56 -11.70
CA LEU A 219 -9.95 -7.61 -10.41
C LEU A 219 -8.61 -6.90 -10.44
N LEU A 220 -7.85 -7.01 -11.53
CA LEU A 220 -6.63 -6.21 -11.72
C LEU A 220 -6.96 -4.71 -11.74
N ALA A 221 -8.06 -4.33 -12.39
CA ALA A 221 -8.53 -2.94 -12.40
C ALA A 221 -8.90 -2.47 -10.99
N GLY A 222 -9.67 -3.27 -10.25
CA GLY A 222 -10.02 -2.98 -8.85
C GLY A 222 -8.78 -2.76 -7.98
N ARG A 223 -7.80 -3.67 -8.04
CA ARG A 223 -6.53 -3.55 -7.29
C ARG A 223 -5.70 -2.34 -7.72
N TYR A 224 -5.68 -2.02 -9.01
CA TYR A 224 -5.00 -0.83 -9.50
C TYR A 224 -5.66 0.45 -8.95
N PHE A 225 -6.99 0.54 -8.98
CA PHE A 225 -7.69 1.70 -8.43
C PHE A 225 -7.53 1.81 -6.91
N GLU A 226 -7.54 0.69 -6.18
CA GLU A 226 -7.27 0.67 -4.74
C GLU A 226 -5.85 1.18 -4.44
N ALA A 227 -4.83 0.65 -5.12
CA ALA A 227 -3.45 1.07 -4.92
C ALA A 227 -3.25 2.55 -5.27
N ARG A 228 -3.88 3.02 -6.36
CA ARG A 228 -3.84 4.43 -6.78
C ARG A 228 -4.53 5.34 -5.77
N ALA A 229 -5.67 4.92 -5.20
CA ALA A 229 -6.39 5.67 -4.18
C ALA A 229 -5.56 5.79 -2.90
N LYS A 230 -4.95 4.69 -2.44
CA LYS A 230 -4.04 4.67 -1.28
C LYS A 230 -2.85 5.60 -1.48
N ARG A 231 -2.21 5.55 -2.65
CA ARG A 231 -1.11 6.47 -3.00
C ARG A 231 -1.55 7.93 -2.91
N ARG A 232 -2.68 8.28 -3.54
CA ARG A 232 -3.19 9.67 -3.55
C ARG A 232 -3.51 10.18 -2.14
N ALA A 233 -4.06 9.33 -1.27
CA ALA A 233 -4.29 9.67 0.13
C ALA A 233 -2.97 9.90 0.89
N GLY A 234 -1.95 9.07 0.62
CA GLY A 234 -0.60 9.25 1.16
C GLY A 234 0.08 10.54 0.67
N ASP A 235 -0.12 10.91 -0.59
CA ASP A 235 0.42 12.16 -1.17
C ASP A 235 -0.08 13.40 -0.42
N ALA A 236 -1.36 13.42 -0.02
CA ALA A 236 -1.91 14.52 0.77
C ALA A 236 -1.26 14.63 2.16
N LEU A 237 -1.12 13.52 2.88
CA LEU A 237 -0.44 13.50 4.17
C LEU A 237 1.04 13.86 4.05
N ARG A 238 1.72 13.39 2.99
CA ARG A 238 3.12 13.74 2.71
C ARG A 238 3.29 15.20 2.34
N SER A 239 2.34 15.82 1.64
CA SER A 239 2.37 17.25 1.36
C SER A 239 2.31 18.08 2.65
N LEU A 240 1.61 17.60 3.68
CA LEU A 240 1.61 18.21 5.01
C LEU A 240 2.94 18.00 5.76
N LEU A 241 3.56 16.83 5.61
CA LEU A 241 4.88 16.52 6.21
C LEU A 241 6.05 17.25 5.51
N ALA A 242 5.94 17.47 4.20
CA ALA A 242 6.94 18.17 3.38
C ALA A 242 7.02 19.67 3.66
N LEU A 243 6.12 20.19 4.49
CA LEU A 243 6.15 21.57 5.02
C LEU A 243 7.15 21.74 6.16
N GLY A 244 7.81 20.66 6.62
CA GLY A 244 8.97 20.77 7.51
C GLY A 244 10.18 21.36 6.78
N ALA A 245 11.02 22.14 7.49
CA ALA A 245 12.24 22.65 6.90
C ALA A 245 13.19 21.50 6.50
N ARG A 246 13.72 21.51 5.27
CA ARG A 246 14.73 20.53 4.83
C ARG A 246 16.14 20.89 5.32
N HIS A 247 16.37 22.16 5.60
CA HIS A 247 17.66 22.69 6.02
C HIS A 247 17.50 23.59 7.24
N ALA A 248 18.53 23.66 8.06
CA ALA A 248 18.62 24.57 9.20
C ALA A 248 19.97 25.29 9.16
N THR A 249 19.99 26.59 9.48
CA THR A 249 21.23 27.35 9.66
C THR A 249 21.58 27.35 11.14
N ILE A 250 22.63 26.64 11.55
CA ILE A 250 23.12 26.64 12.94
C ILE A 250 24.29 27.59 13.11
N ILE A 251 24.47 28.15 14.32
CA ILE A 251 25.68 28.88 14.70
C ILE A 251 26.61 27.92 15.43
N LYS A 252 27.76 27.62 14.82
CA LYS A 252 28.78 26.75 15.42
C LYS A 252 30.12 27.47 15.39
N ASN A 253 30.79 27.58 16.53
CA ASN A 253 32.04 28.33 16.69
C ASN A 253 31.96 29.81 16.21
N GLY A 254 30.78 30.42 16.29
CA GLY A 254 30.56 31.80 15.84
C GLY A 254 30.29 31.96 14.35
N GLU A 255 30.33 30.89 13.56
CA GLU A 255 30.00 30.90 12.13
C GLU A 255 28.63 30.26 11.86
N GLU A 256 27.92 30.79 10.88
CA GLU A 256 26.67 30.22 10.40
C GLU A 256 26.96 29.07 9.43
N GLN A 257 26.45 27.87 9.73
CA GLN A 257 26.56 26.68 8.90
C GLN A 257 25.17 26.12 8.57
N THR A 258 24.88 25.98 7.27
CA THR A 258 23.67 25.29 6.82
C THR A 258 23.87 23.78 6.87
N ILE A 259 23.00 23.10 7.60
CA ILE A 259 22.97 21.64 7.73
C ILE A 259 21.59 21.10 7.32
N ASP A 260 21.50 19.78 7.13
CA ASP A 260 20.21 19.11 7.04
C ASP A 260 19.45 19.27 8.36
N ALA A 261 18.15 19.59 8.30
CA ALA A 261 17.31 19.74 9.49
C ALA A 261 17.27 18.46 10.34
N ALA A 262 17.47 17.27 9.72
CA ALA A 262 17.56 15.99 10.42
C ALA A 262 18.81 15.86 11.32
N LEU A 263 19.85 16.69 11.09
CA LEU A 263 21.10 16.66 11.85
C LEU A 263 21.12 17.63 13.05
N VAL A 264 20.07 18.43 13.22
CA VAL A 264 19.93 19.39 14.33
C VAL A 264 19.80 18.64 15.65
N ARG A 265 20.55 19.10 16.67
CA ARG A 265 20.54 18.53 18.01
C ARG A 265 19.94 19.50 19.02
N VAL A 266 19.41 18.95 20.10
CA VAL A 266 18.95 19.74 21.25
C VAL A 266 20.11 20.61 21.76
N GLY A 267 19.84 21.89 21.96
CA GLY A 267 20.82 22.88 22.39
C GLY A 267 21.50 23.64 21.24
N ASP A 268 21.38 23.19 19.98
CA ASP A 268 21.89 23.93 18.83
C ASP A 268 21.22 25.32 18.75
N VAL A 269 22.04 26.33 18.43
CA VAL A 269 21.58 27.70 18.21
C VAL A 269 21.32 27.88 16.72
N ILE A 270 20.09 28.19 16.37
CA ILE A 270 19.58 28.21 15.01
C ILE A 270 19.22 29.64 14.63
N VAL A 271 19.64 30.06 13.45
CA VAL A 271 19.23 31.30 12.81
C VAL A 271 18.06 31.00 11.89
N VAL A 272 16.97 31.71 12.09
CA VAL A 272 15.78 31.64 11.24
C VAL A 272 15.52 33.03 10.64
N ARG A 273 15.56 33.12 9.32
CA ARG A 273 15.35 34.36 8.57
C ARG A 273 13.87 34.55 8.23
N PRO A 274 13.43 35.77 7.89
CA PRO A 274 12.08 36.01 7.39
C PRO A 274 11.80 35.16 6.15
N GLY A 275 10.62 34.55 6.08
CA GLY A 275 10.20 33.60 5.05
C GLY A 275 10.67 32.16 5.27
N GLU A 276 11.57 31.89 6.23
CA GLU A 276 12.03 30.53 6.51
C GLU A 276 11.05 29.79 7.44
N ILE A 277 10.96 28.48 7.23
CA ILE A 277 10.25 27.57 8.12
C ILE A 277 11.14 27.29 9.34
N ILE A 278 10.56 27.35 10.53
CA ILE A 278 11.23 26.96 11.75
C ILE A 278 11.49 25.44 11.72
N PRO A 279 12.76 24.99 11.77
CA PRO A 279 13.10 23.58 11.53
C PRO A 279 12.73 22.65 12.68
N THR A 280 12.65 23.18 13.90
CA THR A 280 12.47 22.39 15.11
C THR A 280 11.83 23.22 16.22
N ASP A 281 11.32 22.56 17.26
CA ASP A 281 10.81 23.27 18.43
C ASP A 281 11.95 23.88 19.24
N GLY A 282 11.73 25.08 19.77
CA GLY A 282 12.75 25.78 20.53
C GLY A 282 12.25 26.99 21.30
N VAL A 283 13.21 27.77 21.80
CA VAL A 283 12.96 29.04 22.49
C VAL A 283 13.78 30.13 21.83
N VAL A 284 13.17 31.29 21.59
CA VAL A 284 13.87 32.46 21.02
C VAL A 284 14.87 32.99 22.04
N GLU A 285 16.13 33.12 21.64
CA GLU A 285 17.18 33.75 22.44
C GLU A 285 17.37 35.22 22.07
N GLN A 286 17.30 35.56 20.78
CA GLN A 286 17.47 36.92 20.29
C GLN A 286 16.56 37.20 19.08
N GLY A 287 16.21 38.48 18.91
CA GLY A 287 15.33 38.95 17.86
C GLY A 287 13.85 38.95 18.27
N ALA A 288 13.03 39.58 17.43
CA ALA A 288 11.59 39.58 17.54
C ALA A 288 10.99 39.46 16.13
N SER A 289 9.90 38.70 16.00
CA SER A 289 9.19 38.52 14.73
C SER A 289 7.75 38.10 14.96
N ALA A 290 6.95 38.07 13.90
CA ALA A 290 5.66 37.41 13.87
C ALA A 290 5.81 36.04 13.20
N LEU A 291 5.19 35.02 13.79
CA LEU A 291 5.15 33.66 13.25
C LEU A 291 3.77 33.37 12.69
N ASP A 292 3.74 32.80 11.49
CA ASP A 292 2.55 32.15 10.96
C ASP A 292 2.42 30.75 11.56
N VAL A 293 1.41 30.60 12.41
CA VAL A 293 1.05 29.33 13.07
C VAL A 293 -0.22 28.71 12.48
N SER A 294 -0.78 29.28 11.39
CA SER A 294 -2.06 28.88 10.80
C SER A 294 -2.09 27.41 10.40
N MET A 295 -0.96 26.86 9.98
CA MET A 295 -0.82 25.44 9.62
C MET A 295 -0.99 24.48 10.80
N LEU A 296 -0.73 24.95 12.03
CA LEU A 296 -0.87 24.15 13.25
C LEU A 296 -2.19 24.44 13.98
N THR A 297 -2.56 25.71 14.09
CA THR A 297 -3.71 26.14 14.90
C THR A 297 -4.98 26.40 14.09
N GLY A 298 -4.84 26.63 12.78
CA GLY A 298 -5.93 27.10 11.91
C GLY A 298 -6.21 28.60 12.03
N GLU A 299 -5.51 29.33 12.89
CA GLU A 299 -5.72 30.76 13.10
C GLU A 299 -4.92 31.58 12.07
N SER A 300 -5.57 32.50 11.35
CA SER A 300 -4.93 33.29 10.29
C SER A 300 -4.11 34.48 10.80
N VAL A 301 -4.20 34.81 12.09
CA VAL A 301 -3.51 35.96 12.68
C VAL A 301 -2.12 35.52 13.13
N PRO A 302 -1.03 36.14 12.62
CA PRO A 302 0.32 35.81 13.07
C PRO A 302 0.54 36.10 14.56
N VAL A 303 1.38 35.28 15.20
CA VAL A 303 1.69 35.39 16.63
C VAL A 303 3.05 36.04 16.81
N ASP A 304 3.10 37.14 17.57
CA ASP A 304 4.35 37.83 17.89
C ASP A 304 5.20 37.05 18.89
N VAL A 305 6.49 36.92 18.58
CA VAL A 305 7.49 36.26 19.40
C VAL A 305 8.66 37.18 19.71
N LYS A 306 9.20 37.02 20.92
CA LYS A 306 10.30 37.80 21.48
C LYS A 306 11.24 36.87 22.26
N PRO A 307 12.40 37.34 22.76
CA PRO A 307 13.28 36.50 23.57
C PRO A 307 12.54 35.87 24.75
N GLY A 308 12.69 34.55 24.91
CA GLY A 308 11.97 33.73 25.88
C GLY A 308 10.68 33.08 25.36
N SER A 309 10.16 33.48 24.19
CA SER A 309 9.00 32.83 23.59
C SER A 309 9.32 31.42 23.10
N VAL A 310 8.40 30.48 23.32
CA VAL A 310 8.45 29.13 22.74
C VAL A 310 8.00 29.19 21.30
N VAL A 311 8.72 28.51 20.42
CA VAL A 311 8.41 28.42 18.99
C VAL A 311 8.32 26.95 18.57
N THR A 312 7.44 26.67 17.63
CA THR A 312 7.13 25.31 17.20
C THR A 312 7.67 25.08 15.79
N GLY A 313 8.23 23.90 15.55
CA GLY A 313 8.63 23.49 14.21
C GLY A 313 7.46 23.54 13.22
N THR A 314 7.77 23.69 11.93
CA THR A 314 6.78 23.77 10.83
C THR A 314 5.99 25.09 10.77
N THR A 315 6.24 26.02 11.68
CA THR A 315 5.71 27.41 11.59
C THR A 315 6.62 28.27 10.70
N ILE A 316 6.06 29.32 10.10
CA ILE A 316 6.82 30.19 9.19
C ILE A 316 7.17 31.48 9.91
N ASN A 317 8.44 31.85 9.89
CA ASN A 317 8.90 33.14 10.37
C ASN A 317 8.60 34.23 9.34
N LEU A 318 7.90 35.32 9.70
CA LEU A 318 7.40 36.27 8.69
C LEU A 318 8.26 37.52 8.51
N THR A 319 8.77 38.12 9.59
CA THR A 319 9.22 39.52 9.55
C THR A 319 10.68 39.73 9.94
N GLY A 320 11.11 39.22 11.09
CA GLY A 320 12.37 39.54 11.74
C GLY A 320 13.28 38.32 11.79
N ARG A 321 14.59 38.56 11.86
CA ARG A 321 15.58 37.49 12.07
C ARG A 321 15.49 37.01 13.52
N LEU A 322 15.33 35.70 13.70
CA LEU A 322 15.31 35.05 15.00
C LEU A 322 16.58 34.24 15.20
N ILE A 323 17.13 34.30 16.42
CA ILE A 323 18.08 33.31 16.92
C ILE A 323 17.33 32.52 17.99
N MET A 324 17.23 31.22 17.81
CA MET A 324 16.52 30.32 18.73
C MET A 324 17.41 29.16 19.15
N ARG A 325 17.16 28.61 20.33
CA ARG A 325 17.80 27.37 20.80
C ARG A 325 16.84 26.21 20.64
N ALA A 326 17.29 25.14 19.99
CA ALA A 326 16.53 23.91 19.83
C ALA A 326 16.27 23.25 21.19
N THR A 327 15.01 22.90 21.48
CA THR A 327 14.61 22.20 22.71
C THR A 327 14.11 20.78 22.46
N ARG A 328 13.38 20.56 21.36
CA ARG A 328 12.96 19.23 20.92
C ARG A 328 13.20 19.11 19.42
N VAL A 329 13.75 17.97 18.99
CA VAL A 329 14.17 17.71 17.59
C VAL A 329 13.62 16.37 17.09
N GLY A 330 13.52 16.23 15.77
CA GLY A 330 13.06 14.99 15.11
C GLY A 330 11.69 14.51 15.63
N ALA A 331 11.65 13.27 16.13
CA ALA A 331 10.43 12.61 16.61
C ALA A 331 9.82 13.25 17.88
N GLU A 332 10.57 14.10 18.59
CA GLU A 332 10.11 14.77 19.81
C GLU A 332 9.44 16.13 19.55
N THR A 333 9.49 16.64 18.32
CA THR A 333 8.83 17.90 17.95
C THR A 333 7.31 17.80 18.11
N THR A 334 6.66 18.93 18.40
CA THR A 334 5.20 19.00 18.57
C THR A 334 4.47 18.47 17.35
N PHE A 335 4.94 18.82 16.14
CA PHE A 335 4.37 18.34 14.89
C PHE A 335 4.53 16.81 14.70
N ALA A 336 5.69 16.25 15.05
CA ALA A 336 5.90 14.80 15.02
C ALA A 336 4.99 14.07 16.01
N GLN A 337 4.74 14.64 17.19
CA GLN A 337 3.81 14.10 18.19
C GLN A 337 2.36 14.13 17.68
N ILE A 338 1.91 15.23 17.08
CA ILE A 338 0.57 15.32 16.46
C ILE A 338 0.42 14.26 15.36
N THR A 339 1.41 14.15 14.47
CA THR A 339 1.42 13.14 13.40
C THR A 339 1.34 11.72 13.98
N ARG A 340 2.13 11.44 15.02
CA ARG A 340 2.12 10.16 15.71
C ARG A 340 0.75 9.86 16.32
N LEU A 341 0.13 10.82 17.00
CA LEU A 341 -1.20 10.67 17.59
C LEU A 341 -2.27 10.38 16.54
N VAL A 342 -2.26 11.09 15.40
CA VAL A 342 -3.19 10.85 14.29
C VAL A 342 -2.99 9.45 13.71
N ARG A 343 -1.74 9.04 13.49
CA ARG A 343 -1.42 7.69 13.01
C ARG A 343 -1.87 6.62 14.00
N ASP A 344 -1.61 6.83 15.29
CA ASP A 344 -1.98 5.89 16.35
C ASP A 344 -3.52 5.75 16.48
N ALA A 345 -4.24 6.86 16.33
CA ALA A 345 -5.71 6.87 16.28
C ALA A 345 -6.26 6.11 15.05
N GLN A 346 -5.56 6.14 13.90
CA GLN A 346 -5.93 5.33 12.73
C GLN A 346 -5.60 3.84 12.90
N THR A 347 -4.64 3.51 13.76
CA THR A 347 -4.26 2.11 14.04
C THR A 347 -5.16 1.42 15.05
N THR A 348 -5.77 2.19 15.97
CA THR A 348 -6.63 1.64 17.02
C THR A 348 -8.05 1.56 16.47
N LYS A 349 -8.54 0.35 16.22
CA LYS A 349 -9.91 0.09 15.76
C LYS A 349 -10.69 -0.71 16.77
#